data_AF-A0A1M3N8W3-F1
#
_entry.id   AF-A0A1M3N8W3-F1
#
_cell.length_a   1.000
_cell.length_b   1.000
_cell.length_c   1.000
_cell.angle_alpha   90.00
_cell.angle_beta   90.00
_cell.angle_gamma   90.00
#
_symmetry.space_group_name_H-M   'P 1'
#
loop_
_entity.id
_entity.type
_entity.pdbx_description
1 polymer ?
#
loop_
_entity_poly.entity_id
_entity_poly.type
_entity_poly.pdbx_seq_one_letter_code
_entity_poly.pdbx_strand_id
1 'polypeptide(L)'
;MPGHAPPGPYGAPQGGPPGMQGITPQYGTYEFNPYENSIIEKTASRAKLWGIISTTIGALQIVGSCGMFASAHLATYLPAGIVAIVVGVTFIGAGNSLKAVVTTQGNDLMHLMQAMQKMSSAFIIEIVCAVIGFVLAVVAMIIVMFVLVAAAATS
;
A
#
# COMPACT_ATOMS: atom_id res chain seq x y z
N MET A 1 15.29 52.07 13.65
CA MET A 1 15.87 51.15 12.64
C MET A 1 14.82 50.10 12.32
N PRO A 2 14.23 50.08 11.12
CA PRO A 2 13.19 49.11 10.78
C PRO A 2 13.79 47.70 10.62
N GLY A 3 13.42 46.78 11.52
CA GLY A 3 13.85 45.39 11.49
C GLY A 3 13.30 44.66 10.27
N HIS A 4 14.18 44.01 9.52
CA HIS A 4 13.80 43.17 8.39
C HIS A 4 13.38 41.80 8.93
N ALA A 5 12.17 41.35 8.58
CA ALA A 5 11.68 40.03 8.94
C ALA A 5 12.49 38.94 8.22
N PRO A 6 12.72 37.77 8.85
CA PRO A 6 13.43 36.66 8.22
C PRO A 6 12.66 36.16 6.98
N PRO A 7 13.37 35.77 5.89
CA PRO A 7 12.74 35.20 4.71
C PRO A 7 11.96 33.94 5.06
N GLY A 8 10.67 33.92 4.75
CA GLY A 8 9.85 32.72 4.91
C GLY A 8 10.33 31.59 3.99
N PRO A 9 10.25 30.30 4.41
CA PRO A 9 10.74 29.16 3.65
C PRO A 9 9.96 28.85 2.36
N TYR A 10 8.89 29.60 2.07
CA TYR A 10 8.09 29.48 0.85
C TYR A 10 8.12 30.79 0.05
N GLY A 11 9.23 31.03 -0.63
CA GLY A 11 9.28 32.00 -1.72
C GLY A 11 8.60 31.38 -2.95
N ALA A 12 7.33 31.70 -3.17
CA ALA A 12 6.69 31.41 -4.45
C ALA A 12 7.47 32.12 -5.58
N PRO A 13 7.67 31.52 -6.77
CA PRO A 13 8.38 32.17 -7.86
C PRO A 13 7.66 33.45 -8.28
N GLN A 14 8.32 34.58 -8.06
CA GLN A 14 7.81 35.89 -8.46
C GLN A 14 8.21 36.17 -9.91
N GLY A 15 7.23 36.13 -10.81
CA GLY A 15 7.29 36.81 -12.11
C GLY A 15 7.56 35.94 -13.34
N GLY A 16 6.50 35.39 -13.94
CA GLY A 16 6.49 35.01 -15.36
C GLY A 16 5.88 36.14 -16.21
N PRO A 17 6.42 36.46 -17.41
CA PRO A 17 5.89 37.52 -18.27
C PRO A 17 4.46 37.21 -18.76
N PRO A 18 3.61 38.22 -18.97
CA PRO A 18 2.25 38.03 -19.44
C PRO A 18 2.25 37.76 -20.96
N GLY A 19 2.17 36.48 -21.34
CA GLY A 19 1.92 36.10 -22.72
C GLY A 19 2.41 34.69 -23.05
N MET A 20 1.49 33.73 -23.02
CA MET A 20 1.57 32.45 -23.74
C MET A 20 2.80 31.55 -23.50
N GLN A 21 2.77 30.73 -22.45
CA GLN A 21 3.42 29.42 -22.50
C GLN A 21 2.49 28.38 -21.87
N GLY A 22 2.21 27.32 -22.63
CA GLY A 22 1.33 26.22 -22.24
C GLY A 22 1.71 25.68 -20.86
N ILE A 23 0.71 25.50 -20.01
CA ILE A 23 0.85 25.08 -18.63
C ILE A 23 1.23 23.59 -18.60
N THR A 24 2.46 23.26 -18.99
CA THR A 24 3.12 22.10 -18.40
C THR A 24 3.54 22.55 -17.01
N PRO A 25 3.02 21.96 -15.92
CA PRO A 25 3.47 22.30 -14.58
C PRO A 25 4.97 21.98 -14.52
N GLN A 26 5.78 23.03 -14.64
CA GLN A 26 7.22 22.96 -14.47
C GLN A 26 7.43 22.89 -12.97
N TYR A 27 7.26 21.68 -12.41
CA TYR A 27 7.73 21.37 -11.08
C TYR A 27 9.22 21.73 -11.10
N GLY A 28 9.60 22.77 -10.36
CA GLY A 28 11.01 23.11 -10.20
C GLY A 28 11.78 21.89 -9.70
N THR A 29 13.10 21.87 -9.90
CA THR A 29 14.01 20.85 -9.34
C THR A 29 13.99 20.96 -7.82
N TYR A 30 12.92 20.42 -7.22
CA TYR A 30 12.71 20.37 -5.80
C TYR A 30 13.38 19.11 -5.29
N GLU A 31 14.24 19.31 -4.29
CA GLU A 31 14.98 18.26 -3.61
C GLU A 31 14.53 18.23 -2.15
N PHE A 32 14.31 17.03 -1.62
CA PHE A 32 13.96 16.86 -0.21
C PHE A 32 15.16 17.19 0.68
N ASN A 33 14.89 17.89 1.76
CA ASN A 33 15.90 18.08 2.80
C ASN A 33 16.14 16.76 3.58
N PRO A 34 17.22 16.67 4.38
CA PRO A 34 17.53 15.43 5.13
C PRO A 34 16.42 14.99 6.08
N TYR A 35 15.65 15.94 6.63
CA TYR A 35 14.54 15.65 7.52
C TYR A 35 13.36 15.00 6.77
N GLU A 36 12.96 15.54 5.62
CA GLU A 36 11.93 14.99 4.73
C GLU A 36 12.30 13.59 4.23
N ASN A 37 13.55 13.42 3.79
CA ASN A 37 14.10 12.13 3.38
C ASN A 37 14.01 11.07 4.49
N SER A 38 14.28 11.45 5.74
CA SER A 38 14.14 10.53 6.88
C SER A 38 12.70 10.06 7.12
N ILE A 39 11.70 10.89 6.83
CA ILE A 39 10.28 10.54 6.96
C ILE A 39 9.87 9.59 5.84
N ILE A 40 10.29 9.89 4.61
CA ILE A 40 10.02 9.04 3.43
C ILE A 40 10.66 7.66 3.64
N GLU A 41 11.91 7.60 4.11
CA GLU A 41 12.61 6.35 4.38
C GLU A 41 11.91 5.51 5.47
N LYS A 42 11.44 6.14 6.55
CA LYS A 42 10.67 5.46 7.59
C LYS A 42 9.36 4.90 7.04
N THR A 43 8.66 5.67 6.20
CA THR A 43 7.41 5.24 5.55
C THR A 43 7.68 4.07 4.61
N ALA A 44 8.72 4.16 3.78
CA ALA A 44 9.18 3.10 2.90
C ALA A 44 9.46 1.80 3.66
N SER A 45 10.18 1.91 4.78
CA SER A 45 10.56 0.78 5.63
C SER A 45 9.35 0.12 6.28
N ARG A 46 8.37 0.91 6.74
CA ARG A 46 7.12 0.39 7.31
C ARG A 46 6.25 -0.31 6.27
N ALA A 47 6.11 0.26 5.08
CA ALA A 47 5.38 -0.37 3.98
C ALA A 47 6.03 -1.70 3.56
N LYS A 48 7.36 -1.72 3.46
CA LYS A 48 8.10 -2.95 3.16
C LYS A 48 7.97 -3.99 4.27
N LEU A 49 8.06 -3.59 5.53
CA LEU A 49 7.89 -4.48 6.68
C LEU A 49 6.50 -5.12 6.67
N TRP A 50 5.45 -4.32 6.45
CA TRP A 50 4.09 -4.83 6.30
C TRP A 50 3.98 -5.85 5.16
N GLY A 51 4.58 -5.53 4.00
CA GLY A 51 4.59 -6.43 2.87
C GLY A 51 5.30 -7.76 3.15
N ILE A 52 6.42 -7.75 3.87
CA ILE A 52 7.15 -8.97 4.29
C ILE A 52 6.31 -9.81 5.25
N ILE A 53 5.69 -9.17 6.26
CA ILE A 53 4.83 -9.85 7.23
C ILE A 53 3.65 -10.51 6.50
N SER A 54 2.94 -9.77 5.65
CA SER A 54 1.79 -10.27 4.90
C SER A 54 2.18 -11.42 3.96
N THR A 55 3.31 -11.31 3.27
CA THR A 55 3.84 -12.40 2.43
C THR A 55 4.14 -13.66 3.24
N THR A 56 4.74 -13.50 4.43
CA THR A 56 5.09 -14.61 5.31
C THR A 56 3.84 -15.30 5.84
N ILE A 57 2.84 -14.52 6.29
CA ILE A 57 1.54 -15.04 6.73
C ILE A 57 0.88 -15.81 5.58
N GLY A 58 0.86 -15.24 4.37
CA GLY A 58 0.27 -15.88 3.21
C GLY A 58 0.95 -17.19 2.83
N ALA A 59 2.28 -17.24 2.87
CA ALA A 59 3.05 -18.46 2.64
C ALA A 59 2.72 -19.54 3.68
N LEU A 60 2.64 -19.18 4.97
CA LEU A 60 2.25 -20.10 6.03
C LEU A 60 0.83 -20.65 5.84
N GLN A 61 -0.12 -19.81 5.40
CA GLN A 61 -1.49 -20.22 5.11
C GLN A 61 -1.56 -21.20 3.92
N ILE A 62 -0.79 -20.95 2.85
CA ILE A 62 -0.69 -21.89 1.73
C ILE A 62 -0.13 -23.23 2.19
N VAL A 63 0.96 -23.24 2.97
CA VAL A 63 1.52 -24.47 3.53
C VAL A 63 0.51 -25.18 4.43
N GLY A 64 -0.22 -24.43 5.27
CA GLY A 64 -1.28 -24.97 6.12
C GLY A 64 -2.42 -25.60 5.32
N SER A 65 -2.73 -25.06 4.14
CA SER A 65 -3.78 -25.61 3.27
C SER A 65 -3.46 -27.00 2.71
N CYS A 66 -2.19 -27.41 2.66
CA CYS A 66 -1.81 -28.79 2.31
C CYS A 66 -2.39 -29.83 3.29
N GLY A 67 -2.73 -29.42 4.51
CA GLY A 67 -3.44 -30.25 5.49
C GLY A 67 -4.90 -30.52 5.15
N MET A 68 -5.44 -30.00 4.04
CA MET A 68 -6.85 -30.17 3.66
C MET A 68 -7.29 -31.63 3.53
N PHE A 69 -6.36 -32.56 3.25
CA PHE A 69 -6.64 -33.99 3.22
C PHE A 69 -6.90 -34.59 4.61
N ALA A 70 -6.34 -33.98 5.67
CA ALA A 70 -6.59 -34.36 7.05
C ALA A 70 -7.83 -33.66 7.62
N SER A 71 -8.09 -32.42 7.20
CA SER A 71 -9.31 -31.72 7.59
C SER A 71 -9.75 -30.68 6.56
N ALA A 72 -10.98 -30.82 6.07
CA ALA A 72 -11.53 -29.97 5.01
C ALA A 72 -11.54 -28.47 5.36
N HIS A 73 -11.63 -28.09 6.65
CA HIS A 73 -11.62 -26.68 7.05
C HIS A 73 -10.29 -25.97 6.72
N LEU A 74 -9.18 -26.71 6.63
CA LEU A 74 -7.88 -26.16 6.28
C LEU A 74 -7.80 -25.69 4.83
N ALA A 75 -8.73 -26.15 3.96
CA ALA A 75 -8.84 -25.65 2.59
C ALA A 75 -9.17 -24.15 2.53
N THR A 76 -9.76 -23.58 3.60
CA THR A 76 -10.07 -22.14 3.68
C THR A 76 -8.81 -21.27 3.74
N TYR A 77 -7.65 -21.84 4.14
CA TYR A 77 -6.38 -21.11 4.19
C TYR A 77 -5.77 -20.86 2.81
N LEU A 78 -6.12 -21.65 1.79
CA LEU A 78 -5.58 -21.47 0.44
C LEU A 78 -5.94 -20.08 -0.17
N PRO A 79 -7.22 -19.70 -0.29
CA PRO A 79 -7.58 -18.40 -0.86
C PRO A 79 -7.09 -17.23 0.00
N ALA A 80 -7.14 -17.35 1.33
CA ALA A 80 -6.62 -16.35 2.25
C ALA A 80 -5.11 -16.14 2.08
N GLY A 81 -4.37 -17.25 1.90
CA GLY A 81 -2.92 -17.22 1.72
C GLY A 81 -2.51 -16.56 0.41
N ILE A 82 -3.22 -16.84 -0.68
CA ILE A 82 -2.99 -16.18 -1.98
C ILE A 82 -3.20 -14.67 -1.86
N VAL A 83 -4.30 -14.24 -1.23
CA VAL A 83 -4.60 -12.82 -1.01
C VAL A 83 -3.48 -12.14 -0.21
N ALA A 84 -3.06 -12.73 0.91
CA ALA A 84 -1.99 -12.17 1.74
C ALA A 84 -0.65 -12.06 0.99
N ILE A 85 -0.31 -13.02 0.11
CA ILE A 85 0.88 -12.92 -0.74
C ILE A 85 0.76 -11.76 -1.73
N VAL A 86 -0.38 -11.63 -2.43
CA VAL A 86 -0.59 -10.55 -3.41
C VAL A 86 -0.45 -9.18 -2.75
N VAL A 87 -1.09 -8.99 -1.61
CA VAL A 87 -0.97 -7.79 -0.78
C VAL A 87 0.49 -7.56 -0.40
N GLY A 88 1.14 -8.61 0.12
CA GLY A 88 2.50 -8.55 0.61
C GLY A 88 3.50 -8.10 -0.45
N VAL A 89 3.46 -8.73 -1.62
CA VAL A 89 4.30 -8.39 -2.79
C VAL A 89 4.06 -6.96 -3.25
N THR A 90 2.81 -6.51 -3.26
CA THR A 90 2.46 -5.16 -3.70
C THR A 90 3.00 -4.09 -2.75
N PHE A 91 2.90 -4.31 -1.43
CA PHE A 91 3.47 -3.40 -0.41
C PHE A 91 5.00 -3.39 -0.38
N ILE A 92 5.65 -4.54 -0.64
CA ILE A 92 7.11 -4.59 -0.83
C ILE A 92 7.51 -3.72 -2.04
N GLY A 93 6.78 -3.82 -3.16
CA GLY A 93 7.01 -3.02 -4.36
C GLY A 93 6.83 -1.52 -4.13
N ALA A 94 5.78 -1.12 -3.41
CA ALA A 94 5.53 0.26 -3.02
C ALA A 94 6.64 0.79 -2.10
N GLY A 95 7.02 0.04 -1.06
CA GLY A 95 8.09 0.40 -0.13
C GLY A 95 9.45 0.57 -0.83
N ASN A 96 9.80 -0.33 -1.75
CA ASN A 96 11.04 -0.20 -2.53
C ASN A 96 11.01 1.05 -3.43
N SER A 97 9.84 1.43 -3.96
CA SER A 97 9.70 2.63 -4.79
C SER A 97 9.80 3.91 -3.97
N LEU A 98 9.24 3.95 -2.75
CA LEU A 98 9.46 5.07 -1.82
C LEU A 98 10.93 5.18 -1.41
N LYS A 99 11.60 4.04 -1.18
CA LYS A 99 13.03 4.05 -0.83
C LYS A 99 13.89 4.61 -1.96
N ALA A 100 13.51 4.37 -3.22
CA ALA A 100 14.22 4.90 -4.38
C ALA A 100 14.26 6.44 -4.38
N VAL A 101 13.17 7.09 -3.96
CA VAL A 101 13.07 8.57 -3.85
C VAL A 101 14.17 9.16 -2.98
N VAL A 102 14.51 8.49 -1.87
CA VAL A 102 15.54 8.98 -0.93
C VAL A 102 16.96 8.75 -1.46
N THR A 103 17.13 7.79 -2.37
CA THR A 103 18.45 7.40 -2.92
C THR A 103 18.78 8.07 -4.24
N THR A 104 17.81 8.66 -4.94
CA THR A 104 17.98 9.35 -6.22
C THR A 104 17.80 10.85 -6.01
N GLN A 105 18.68 11.68 -6.60
CA GLN A 105 18.59 13.14 -6.55
C GLN A 105 18.39 13.71 -7.96
N GLY A 106 17.81 14.90 -8.05
CA GLY A 106 17.68 15.68 -9.27
C GLY A 106 16.24 15.82 -9.79
N ASN A 107 15.24 15.18 -9.15
CA ASN A 107 13.81 15.36 -9.44
C ASN A 107 12.91 14.64 -8.40
N ASP A 108 13.11 14.90 -7.11
CA ASP A 108 12.55 14.09 -6.02
C ASP A 108 11.00 14.07 -6.00
N LEU A 109 10.36 15.17 -6.39
CA LEU A 109 8.90 15.26 -6.47
C LEU A 109 8.32 14.25 -7.48
N MET A 110 8.96 14.07 -8.63
CA MET A 110 8.50 13.12 -9.64
C MET A 110 8.63 11.68 -9.14
N HIS A 111 9.75 11.36 -8.49
CA HIS A 111 9.96 10.04 -7.89
C HIS A 111 8.96 9.77 -6.76
N LEU A 112 8.68 10.78 -5.91
CA LEU A 112 7.68 10.66 -4.86
C LEU A 112 6.29 10.40 -5.45
N MET A 113 5.88 11.13 -6.49
CA MET A 113 4.57 10.93 -7.12
C MET A 113 4.41 9.52 -7.70
N GLN A 114 5.43 8.98 -8.36
CA GLN A 114 5.42 7.60 -8.85
C GLN A 114 5.34 6.59 -7.71
N ALA A 115 6.08 6.84 -6.62
CA ALA A 115 6.06 5.99 -5.43
C ALA A 115 4.68 6.01 -4.75
N MET A 116 4.06 7.18 -4.65
CA MET A 116 2.71 7.37 -4.10
C MET A 116 1.62 6.72 -4.96
N GLN A 117 1.75 6.74 -6.29
CA GLN A 117 0.83 6.01 -7.19
C GLN A 117 0.89 4.50 -6.93
N LYS A 118 2.10 3.94 -6.75
CA LYS A 118 2.27 2.53 -6.40
C LYS A 118 1.71 2.21 -5.02
N MET A 119 1.91 3.10 -4.04
CA MET A 119 1.35 2.94 -2.70
C MET A 119 -0.19 3.00 -2.72
N SER A 120 -0.78 3.93 -3.48
CA SER A 120 -2.22 4.00 -3.70
C SER A 120 -2.77 2.72 -4.35
N SER A 121 -2.07 2.20 -5.37
CA SER A 121 -2.43 0.93 -6.01
C SER A 121 -2.37 -0.24 -5.01
N ALA A 122 -1.37 -0.26 -4.12
CA ALA A 122 -1.26 -1.26 -3.06
C ALA A 122 -2.44 -1.22 -2.09
N PHE A 123 -2.89 -0.02 -1.69
CA PHE A 123 -4.08 0.12 -0.85
C PHE A 123 -5.37 -0.28 -1.58
N ILE A 124 -5.51 0.04 -2.86
CA ILE A 124 -6.68 -0.41 -3.63
C ILE A 124 -6.72 -1.94 -3.71
N ILE A 125 -5.58 -2.58 -3.98
CA ILE A 125 -5.47 -4.04 -3.99
C ILE A 125 -5.86 -4.63 -2.63
N GLU A 126 -5.33 -4.08 -1.54
CA GLU A 126 -5.70 -4.48 -0.17
C GLU A 126 -7.20 -4.37 0.08
N ILE A 127 -7.81 -3.23 -0.28
CA ILE A 127 -9.24 -2.99 -0.07
C ILE A 127 -10.08 -3.98 -0.89
N VAL A 128 -9.76 -4.18 -2.17
CA VAL A 128 -10.50 -5.10 -3.04
C VAL A 128 -10.39 -6.53 -2.50
N CYS A 129 -9.19 -6.95 -2.12
CA CYS A 129 -8.93 -8.25 -1.50
C CYS A 129 -9.71 -8.43 -0.19
N ALA A 130 -9.72 -7.41 0.68
CA ALA A 130 -10.45 -7.44 1.95
C ALA A 130 -11.96 -7.51 1.75
N VAL A 131 -12.52 -6.76 0.79
CA VAL A 131 -13.94 -6.80 0.45
C VAL A 131 -14.34 -8.18 -0.07
N ILE A 132 -13.58 -8.75 -1.01
CA ILE A 132 -13.84 -10.11 -1.53
C ILE A 132 -13.75 -11.13 -0.41
N GLY A 133 -12.70 -11.08 0.41
CA GLY A 133 -12.51 -11.98 1.55
C GLY A 133 -13.67 -11.91 2.55
N PHE A 134 -14.13 -10.70 2.87
CA PHE A 134 -15.27 -10.48 3.76
C PHE A 134 -16.57 -11.06 3.19
N VAL A 135 -16.87 -10.79 1.90
CA VAL A 135 -18.07 -11.34 1.24
C VAL A 135 -18.06 -12.86 1.24
N LEU A 136 -16.92 -13.49 0.89
CA LEU A 136 -16.78 -14.95 0.90
C LEU A 136 -16.96 -15.53 2.31
N ALA A 137 -16.41 -14.88 3.33
CA ALA A 137 -16.57 -15.32 4.72
C ALA A 137 -18.04 -15.26 5.17
N VAL A 138 -18.77 -14.21 4.81
CA VAL A 138 -20.21 -14.08 5.11
C VAL A 138 -21.01 -15.17 4.40
N VAL A 139 -20.73 -15.43 3.12
CA VAL A 139 -21.42 -16.49 2.36
C VAL A 139 -21.15 -17.86 2.97
N ALA A 140 -19.89 -18.16 3.32
CA ALA A 140 -19.52 -19.41 3.97
C ALA A 140 -20.23 -19.58 5.32
N MET A 141 -20.29 -18.52 6.14
CA MET A 141 -21.01 -18.51 7.41
C MET A 141 -22.51 -18.80 7.23
N ILE A 142 -23.15 -18.19 6.24
CA ILE A 142 -24.56 -18.43 5.92
C ILE A 142 -24.79 -19.89 5.52
N ILE A 143 -23.94 -20.45 4.65
CA ILE A 143 -24.02 -21.86 4.23
C ILE A 143 -23.88 -22.79 5.42
N VAL A 144 -22.87 -22.57 6.27
CA VAL A 144 -22.64 -23.36 7.48
C VAL A 144 -23.86 -23.28 8.41
N MET A 145 -24.42 -22.10 8.62
CA MET A 145 -25.63 -21.92 9.43
C MET A 145 -26.81 -22.73 8.87
N PHE A 146 -27.08 -22.67 7.57
CA PHE A 146 -28.16 -23.45 6.95
C PHE A 146 -27.95 -24.96 7.10
N VAL A 147 -26.72 -25.44 6.90
CA VAL A 147 -26.38 -26.86 7.07
C VAL A 147 -26.60 -27.31 8.52
N LEU A 148 -26.17 -26.52 9.49
CA LEU A 148 -26.35 -26.84 10.92
C LEU A 148 -27.83 -26.84 11.32
N VAL A 149 -28.61 -25.86 10.86
CA VAL A 149 -30.06 -25.80 11.12
C VAL A 149 -30.78 -26.99 10.50
N ALA A 150 -30.46 -27.35 9.25
CA ALA A 150 -31.05 -28.50 8.59
C ALA A 150 -30.72 -29.81 9.31
N ALA A 151 -29.48 -30.00 9.75
CA ALA A 151 -29.05 -31.17 10.51
C ALA A 151 -29.82 -31.28 11.84
N ALA A 152 -29.96 -30.17 12.58
CA ALA A 152 -30.69 -30.14 13.85
C ALA A 152 -32.20 -30.40 13.71
N ALA A 153 -32.80 -30.07 12.56
CA ALA A 153 -34.21 -30.36 12.28
C ALA A 153 -34.48 -31.85 11.96
N THR A 154 -33.43 -32.62 11.64
CA THR A 154 -33.52 -34.05 11.28
C THR A 154 -33.12 -35.01 12.40
N SER A 155 -32.62 -34.49 13.53
CA SER A 155 -32.26 -35.24 14.75
C SER A 155 -33.36 -35.18 15.80
#